data_AF-A0A7V3BWB3-F1
#
_entry.id   AF-A0A7V3BWB3-F1
#
_cell.length_a   1.000
_cell.length_b   1.000
_cell.length_c   1.000
_cell.angle_alpha   90.00
_cell.angle_beta   90.00
_cell.angle_gamma   90.00
#
_symmetry.space_group_name_H-M   'P 1'
#
loop_
_entity.id
_entity.type
_entity.pdbx_description
1 polymer ?
#
loop_
_entity_poly.entity_id
_entity_poly.type
_entity_poly.pdbx_seq_one_letter_code
_entity_poly.pdbx_strand_id
1 'polypeptide(L)'
;MRLAYLLTGEQALAEDLAQDAFVRVVGRLGHLRRPDAFDAYLRRSIVNLSKNHFRHRAVERAYLARAGRGAEAGSFEAGVVAHGSMRRALLRLPERQRAALVLRFYEETHALVIDEGDAFCPGA
;
A
#
# COMPACT_ATOMS: atom_id res chain seq x y z
N MET A 1 7.66 1.57 -3.48
CA MET A 1 7.41 0.19 -3.96
C MET A 1 7.07 -0.80 -2.85
N ARG A 2 7.91 -0.99 -1.82
CA ARG A 2 7.69 -2.02 -0.78
C ARG A 2 6.31 -1.96 -0.11
N LEU A 3 5.80 -0.76 0.21
CA LEU A 3 4.45 -0.57 0.76
C LEU A 3 3.37 -1.11 -0.19
N ALA A 4 3.36 -0.64 -1.44
CA ALA A 4 2.39 -1.06 -2.45
C ALA A 4 2.46 -2.57 -2.72
N TYR A 5 3.67 -3.15 -2.74
CA TYR A 5 3.87 -4.58 -2.91
C TYR A 5 3.32 -5.41 -1.75
N LEU A 6 3.52 -4.97 -0.50
CA LEU A 6 2.95 -5.65 0.67
C LEU A 6 1.42 -5.60 0.71
N LEU A 7 0.82 -4.56 0.11
CA LEU A 7 -0.63 -4.42 0.03
C LEU A 7 -1.26 -5.24 -1.10
N THR A 8 -0.56 -5.35 -2.24
CA THR A 8 -1.09 -5.93 -3.49
C THR A 8 -0.65 -7.36 -3.74
N GLY A 9 0.58 -7.71 -3.37
CA GLY A 9 1.19 -9.00 -3.68
C GLY A 9 1.68 -9.17 -5.13
N GLU A 10 1.54 -8.14 -5.97
CA GLU A 10 1.89 -8.17 -7.40
C GLU A 10 2.82 -7.01 -7.72
N GLN A 11 3.97 -7.31 -8.35
CA GLN A 11 5.02 -6.31 -8.60
C GLN A 11 4.53 -5.22 -9.56
N ALA A 12 3.99 -5.60 -10.72
CA ALA A 12 3.51 -4.64 -11.73
C ALA A 12 2.44 -3.71 -11.14
N LEU A 13 1.44 -4.27 -10.47
CA LEU A 13 0.40 -3.48 -9.80
C LEU A 13 0.98 -2.58 -8.70
N ALA A 14 1.96 -3.04 -7.93
CA ALA A 14 2.61 -2.22 -6.92
C ALA A 14 3.34 -1.01 -7.54
N GLU A 15 3.95 -1.19 -8.70
CA GLU A 15 4.63 -0.14 -9.44
C GLU A 15 3.65 0.89 -9.99
N ASP A 16 2.56 0.44 -10.61
CA ASP A 16 1.49 1.31 -11.13
C ASP A 16 0.89 2.17 -10.01
N LEU A 17 0.51 1.57 -8.88
CA LEU A 17 -0.07 2.31 -7.76
C LEU A 17 0.93 3.29 -7.14
N ALA A 18 2.22 2.96 -7.13
CA ALA A 18 3.24 3.87 -6.64
C ALA A 18 3.42 5.07 -7.59
N GLN A 19 3.46 4.84 -8.90
CA GLN A 19 3.53 5.90 -9.90
C GLN A 19 2.33 6.84 -9.80
N ASP A 20 1.11 6.29 -9.76
CA ASP A 20 -0.12 7.06 -9.57
C ASP A 20 -0.11 7.88 -8.28
N ALA A 21 0.40 7.31 -7.18
CA ALA A 21 0.53 8.02 -5.92
C ALA A 21 1.50 9.20 -6.03
N PHE A 22 2.65 9.00 -6.68
CA PHE A 22 3.62 10.07 -6.91
C PHE A 22 3.02 11.21 -7.73
N VAL A 23 2.35 10.92 -8.84
CA VAL A 23 1.69 11.94 -9.67
C VAL A 23 0.68 12.75 -8.85
N ARG A 24 -0.15 12.09 -8.04
CA ARG A 24 -1.16 12.74 -7.19
C ARG A 24 -0.56 13.65 -6.12
N VAL A 25 0.57 13.26 -5.54
CA VAL A 25 1.21 14.03 -4.46
C VAL A 25 2.08 15.14 -5.03
N VAL A 26 2.78 14.93 -6.14
CA VAL A 26 3.56 15.95 -6.84
C VAL A 26 2.68 17.11 -7.32
N GLY A 27 1.47 16.83 -7.81
CA GLY A 27 0.51 17.91 -8.12
C GLY A 27 0.10 18.76 -6.92
N ARG A 28 0.26 18.26 -5.69
CA ARG A 28 -0.09 18.98 -4.45
C ARG A 28 1.12 19.59 -3.74
N LEU A 29 2.35 19.19 -4.10
CA LEU A 29 3.60 19.65 -3.47
C LEU A 29 3.72 21.18 -3.45
N GLY A 30 3.27 21.87 -4.51
CA GLY A 30 3.27 23.34 -4.56
C GLY A 30 2.37 24.03 -3.53
N HIS A 31 1.45 23.29 -2.90
CA HIS A 31 0.51 23.79 -1.88
C HIS A 31 0.79 23.23 -0.49
N LEU A 32 1.77 22.34 -0.34
CA LEU A 32 2.11 21.77 0.96
C LEU A 32 2.85 22.81 1.80
N ARG A 33 2.18 23.36 2.82
CA ARG A 33 2.79 24.25 3.83
C ARG A 33 3.90 23.59 4.65
N ARG A 34 4.02 22.26 4.59
CA ARG A 34 4.86 21.41 5.44
C ARG A 34 5.54 20.32 4.59
N PRO A 35 6.83 20.48 4.23
CA PRO A 35 7.58 19.52 3.42
C PRO A 35 7.63 18.12 4.06
N ASP A 36 7.65 18.07 5.39
CA ASP A 36 7.59 16.87 6.24
C ASP A 36 6.31 16.05 6.06
N ALA A 37 5.21 16.66 5.58
CA ALA A 37 3.96 15.94 5.36
C ALA A 37 3.96 15.09 4.08
N PHE A 38 4.92 15.29 3.16
CA PHE A 38 4.95 14.61 1.86
C PHE A 38 4.89 13.08 1.98
N ASP A 39 5.71 12.50 2.85
CA ASP A 39 5.79 11.05 3.03
C ASP A 39 4.46 10.46 3.56
N ALA A 40 3.82 11.14 4.51
CA ALA A 40 2.51 10.76 5.01
C ALA A 40 1.43 10.81 3.91
N TYR A 41 1.45 11.83 3.05
CA TYR A 41 0.53 11.95 1.92
C TYR A 41 0.78 10.87 0.86
N LEU A 42 2.04 10.52 0.59
CA LEU A 42 2.40 9.47 -0.34
C LEU A 42 1.92 8.11 0.13
N ARG A 43 2.18 7.75 1.39
CA ARG A 43 1.70 6.50 2.00
C ARG A 43 0.18 6.40 1.97
N ARG A 44 -0.50 7.47 2.36
CA ARG A 44 -1.98 7.53 2.33
C ARG A 44 -2.52 7.36 0.91
N SER A 45 -1.86 7.96 -0.08
CA SER A 45 -2.23 7.82 -1.48
C SER A 45 -2.09 6.40 -1.98
N ILE A 46 -0.97 5.73 -1.68
CA ILE A 46 -0.72 4.32 -2.02
C ILE A 46 -1.79 3.40 -1.39
N VAL A 47 -2.11 3.60 -0.11
CA VAL A 47 -3.15 2.81 0.58
C VAL A 47 -4.51 3.02 -0.07
N ASN A 48 -4.91 4.26 -0.33
CA ASN A 48 -6.20 4.54 -0.95
C ASN A 48 -6.31 3.96 -2.36
N LEU A 49 -5.25 4.04 -3.16
CA LEU A 49 -5.17 3.47 -4.49
C LEU A 49 -5.30 1.94 -4.44
N SER A 50 -4.57 1.28 -3.55
CA SER A 50 -4.68 -0.17 -3.34
C SER A 50 -6.09 -0.60 -2.94
N LYS A 51 -6.70 0.09 -1.97
CA LYS A 51 -8.09 -0.17 -1.55
C LYS A 51 -9.07 0.00 -2.71
N ASN A 52 -8.91 1.06 -3.50
CA ASN A 52 -9.80 1.32 -4.61
C ASN A 52 -9.67 0.24 -5.69
N HIS A 53 -8.45 -0.20 -6.02
CA HIS A 53 -8.20 -1.28 -6.97
C HIS A 53 -8.93 -2.58 -6.57
N PHE A 54 -8.77 -3.03 -5.33
CA PHE A 54 -9.42 -4.26 -4.85
C PHE A 54 -10.93 -4.14 -4.78
N ARG A 55 -11.46 -2.98 -4.35
CA ARG A 55 -12.89 -2.71 -4.38
C ARG A 55 -13.46 -2.76 -5.79
N HIS A 56 -12.79 -2.15 -6.77
CA HIS A 56 -13.23 -2.17 -8.17
C HIS A 56 -13.24 -3.60 -8.72
N ARG A 57 -12.19 -4.39 -8.47
CA ARG A 57 -12.15 -5.81 -8.88
C ARG A 57 -13.24 -6.65 -8.20
N ALA A 58 -13.55 -6.41 -6.94
CA ALA A 58 -14.63 -7.12 -6.25
C ALA A 58 -16.00 -6.81 -6.88
N VAL A 59 -16.26 -5.53 -7.21
CA VAL A 59 -17.49 -5.10 -7.90
C VAL A 59 -17.58 -5.71 -9.29
N GLU A 60 -16.48 -5.68 -10.06
CA GLU A 60 -16.42 -6.28 -11.40
C GLU A 60 -16.71 -7.79 -11.35
N ARG A 61 -16.09 -8.52 -10.42
CA ARG A 61 -16.36 -9.95 -10.22
C ARG A 61 -17.83 -10.22 -9.86
N ALA A 62 -18.40 -9.43 -8.96
CA ALA A 62 -19.81 -9.56 -8.57
C ALA A 62 -20.75 -9.30 -9.77
N TYR A 63 -20.42 -8.31 -10.61
CA TYR A 63 -21.16 -8.01 -11.82
C TYR A 63 -21.09 -9.15 -12.84
N LEU A 64 -19.88 -9.68 -13.10
CA LEU A 64 -19.67 -10.79 -14.05
C LEU A 64 -20.37 -12.08 -13.59
N ALA A 65 -20.32 -12.38 -12.29
CA ALA A 65 -21.05 -13.50 -11.70
C ALA A 65 -22.56 -13.36 -11.90
N ARG A 66 -23.11 -12.15 -11.68
CA ARG A 66 -24.53 -11.85 -11.90
C ARG A 66 -24.94 -11.90 -13.38
N ALA A 67 -24.03 -11.58 -14.29
CA ALA A 67 -24.26 -11.61 -15.73
C ALA A 67 -24.17 -13.02 -16.35
N GLY A 68 -23.99 -14.07 -15.54
CA GLY A 68 -23.78 -15.43 -16.04
C GLY A 68 -22.48 -15.62 -16.81
N ARG A 69 -21.57 -14.64 -16.76
CA ARG A 69 -20.24 -14.65 -17.39
C ARG A 69 -19.15 -14.88 -16.35
N GLY A 70 -19.42 -15.74 -15.37
CA GLY A 70 -18.42 -16.12 -14.38
C GLY A 70 -17.27 -16.85 -15.08
N ALA A 71 -16.22 -16.11 -15.48
CA ALA A 71 -14.95 -16.72 -15.80
C ALA A 71 -14.53 -17.54 -14.58
N GLU A 72 -14.19 -18.81 -14.78
CA GLU A 72 -13.60 -19.63 -13.75
C GLU A 72 -12.51 -18.81 -13.08
N ALA A 73 -12.65 -18.65 -11.76
CA ALA A 73 -11.69 -17.93 -10.97
C ALA A 73 -10.37 -18.67 -11.10
N GLY A 74 -9.53 -18.21 -12.04
CA GLY A 74 -8.11 -18.50 -12.04
C GLY A 74 -7.65 -18.07 -10.66
N SER A 75 -7.50 -19.07 -9.79
CA SER A 75 -6.64 -19.00 -8.61
C SER A 75 -5.43 -18.21 -9.07
N PHE A 76 -5.27 -17.01 -8.54
CA PHE A 76 -4.10 -16.20 -8.80
C PHE A 76 -2.95 -17.01 -8.18
N GLU A 77 -2.40 -17.92 -8.97
CA GLU A 77 -1.20 -18.64 -8.63
C GLU A 77 -0.19 -17.58 -8.27
N ALA A 78 0.28 -17.71 -7.04
CA ALA A 78 1.21 -16.82 -6.40
C ALA A 78 2.49 -16.73 -7.25
N GLY A 79 2.48 -15.83 -8.23
CA GLY A 79 3.59 -15.53 -9.11
C GLY A 79 4.74 -14.95 -8.29
N VAL A 80 5.73 -15.80 -8.11
CA VAL A 80 7.13 -15.53 -7.78
C VAL A 80 7.47 -15.41 -6.28
N VAL A 81 8.15 -16.46 -5.86
CA VAL A 81 8.92 -16.69 -4.63
C VAL A 81 10.18 -15.82 -4.72
N ALA A 82 10.39 -14.87 -3.82
CA ALA A 82 11.16 -15.04 -2.59
C ALA A 82 10.72 -14.00 -1.52
N HIS A 83 10.87 -14.32 -0.22
CA HIS A 83 10.26 -13.70 0.99
C HIS A 83 8.89 -14.29 1.44
N GLY A 84 8.68 -15.59 1.21
CA GLY A 84 7.37 -16.22 1.10
C GLY A 84 6.48 -16.40 2.35
N SER A 85 6.92 -16.30 3.60
CA SER A 85 6.04 -16.60 4.76
C SER A 85 5.14 -15.42 5.15
N MET A 86 5.74 -14.25 5.43
CA MET A 86 5.03 -13.04 5.85
C MET A 86 4.04 -12.55 4.78
N ARG A 87 4.46 -12.54 3.50
CA ARG A 87 3.60 -12.12 2.39
C ARG A 87 2.35 -12.99 2.28
N ARG A 88 2.52 -14.32 2.31
CA ARG A 88 1.40 -15.27 2.27
C ARG A 88 0.48 -15.09 3.47
N ALA A 89 1.04 -14.82 4.65
CA ALA A 89 0.24 -14.54 5.85
C ALA A 89 -0.60 -13.26 5.70
N LEU A 90 -0.02 -12.17 5.18
CA LEU A 90 -0.72 -10.90 4.96
C LEU A 90 -1.83 -11.03 3.90
N LEU A 91 -1.59 -11.78 2.82
CA LEU A 91 -2.58 -11.99 1.76
C LEU A 91 -3.78 -12.85 2.22
N ARG A 92 -3.65 -13.63 3.30
CA ARG A 92 -4.77 -14.35 3.92
C ARG A 92 -5.72 -13.45 4.72
N LEU A 93 -5.28 -12.23 5.05
CA LEU A 93 -6.09 -11.31 5.82
C LEU A 93 -7.10 -10.56 4.94
N PRO A 94 -8.28 -10.21 5.47
CA PRO A 94 -9.13 -9.17 4.91
C PRO A 94 -8.33 -7.90 4.63
N GLU A 95 -8.62 -7.26 3.50
CA GLU A 95 -7.90 -6.08 2.99
C GLU A 95 -7.70 -4.99 4.05
N ARG A 96 -8.75 -4.68 4.83
CA ARG A 96 -8.70 -3.66 5.89
C ARG A 96 -7.70 -4.01 6.99
N GLN A 97 -7.62 -5.27 7.38
CA GLN A 97 -6.70 -5.76 8.41
C GLN A 97 -5.27 -5.76 7.87
N ARG A 98 -5.06 -6.24 6.63
CA ARG A 98 -3.75 -6.16 5.96
C ARG A 98 -3.26 -4.71 5.89
N ALA A 99 -4.10 -3.78 5.44
CA ALA A 99 -3.74 -2.37 5.33
C ALA A 99 -3.37 -1.76 6.70
N ALA A 100 -4.11 -2.07 7.76
CA ALA A 100 -3.83 -1.58 9.10
C ALA A 100 -2.47 -2.10 9.64
N LEU A 101 -2.20 -3.40 9.50
CA LEU A 101 -0.93 -3.99 9.95
C LEU A 101 0.27 -3.43 9.18
N VAL A 102 0.14 -3.31 7.85
CA VAL A 102 1.20 -2.75 7.03
C VAL A 102 1.44 -1.29 7.40
N LEU A 103 0.40 -0.47 7.57
CA LEU A 103 0.56 0.92 7.99
C LEU A 103 1.22 1.02 9.37
N ARG A 104 0.79 0.23 10.35
CA ARG A 104 1.37 0.23 11.70
C ARG A 104 2.87 -0.10 11.68
N PHE A 105 3.27 -1.10 10.91
CA PHE A 105 4.69 -1.45 10.73
C PHE A 105 5.51 -0.29 10.14
N TYR A 106 4.95 0.44 9.18
CA TYR A 106 5.61 1.61 8.57
C TYR A 106 5.61 2.84 9.50
N GLU A 107 4.68 2.95 10.44
CA GLU A 107 4.70 3.99 11.48
C GLU A 107 5.76 3.67 12.53
N GLU A 108 5.84 2.42 13.00
CA GLU A 108 6.83 1.97 13.99
C GLU A 108 8.26 2.05 13.46
N THR A 109 8.50 1.63 12.21
CA THR A 109 9.83 1.75 11.60
C THR A 109 10.25 3.21 11.37
N HIS A 110 9.32 4.13 11.19
CA HIS A 110 9.64 5.55 11.05
C HIS A 110 9.82 6.23 12.41
N ALA A 111 9.08 5.83 13.44
CA ALA A 111 9.31 6.28 14.81
C ALA A 111 10.71 5.89 15.31
N LEU A 112 11.18 4.67 14.98
CA LEU A 112 12.51 4.19 15.35
C LEU A 112 13.65 4.91 14.62
N VAL A 113 13.44 5.40 13.39
CA VAL A 113 14.45 6.15 12.63
C VAL A 113 14.54 7.61 13.08
N ILE A 114 13.45 8.19 13.58
CA ILE A 114 13.46 9.56 14.11
C ILE A 114 14.20 9.63 15.45
N ASP A 115 14.24 8.54 16.23
CA ASP A 115 14.95 8.48 17.52
C ASP A 115 16.49 8.50 17.39
N GLU A 116 17.06 8.05 16.26
CA GLU A 116 18.52 8.16 16.02
C GLU A 116 18.97 9.54 15.51
N GLY A 117 18.02 10.42 15.15
CA GLY A 117 18.31 11.78 14.67
C GLY A 117 18.31 12.86 15.75
N ASP A 118 17.66 12.62 16.88
CA ASP A 118 17.52 13.59 17.98
C ASP A 118 18.47 13.26 19.15
N ALA A 119 19.76 13.12 18.83
CA ALA A 119 20.82 13.49 19.76
C ALA A 119 20.95 15.03 19.79
N PHE A 120 19.86 15.74 20.08
CA PHE A 120 19.89 17.16 20.41
C PHE A 120 20.09 17.28 21.92
N CYS A 121 21.34 17.45 22.34
CA CYS A 121 21.71 17.77 23.71
C CYS A 121 20.93 19.01 24.19
N PRO A 122 20.11 18.94 25.25
CA PRO A 122 19.63 20.15 25.91
C PRO A 122 20.73 20.60 26.88
N GLY A 123 21.39 21.71 26.57
CA GLY A 123 22.39 22.28 27.46
C GLY A 123 22.88 23.65 27.02
N ALA A 124 22.15 24.70 27.42
CA ALA A 124 22.66 25.96 27.98
C ALA A 124 21.48 26.84 28.41
#